data_AF-A0A7W0N1R1-F1
#
_entry.id   AF-A0A7W0N1R1-F1
#
_cell.length_a   1.000
_cell.length_b   1.000
_cell.length_c   1.000
_cell.angle_alpha   90.00
_cell.angle_beta   90.00
_cell.angle_gamma   90.00
#
_symmetry.space_group_name_H-M   'P 1'
#
loop_
_entity.id
_entity.type
_entity.pdbx_description
1 polymer ?
#
loop_
_entity_poly.entity_id
_entity_poly.type
_entity_poly.pdbx_seq_one_letter_code
_entity_poly.pdbx_strand_id
1 'polypeptide(L)'
;MTGDELFERDLCHWVHRFYAQRELLVAARSRSAVERIFDRERRVLTWLAAQLMVTIALLPWWGAWGVLAGLIVLYLGTMLSGAWTLANESRVTRKTSAATVEAEAERAAAACPPLDADARARLIRLMNLTELRPTPRSLELLRAELRDVLALPTLRRWSFLYELADVVDSQDGARLGALRPQPAD
;
A
#
# COMPACT_ATOMS: atom_id res chain seq x y z
N MET A 1 -22.57 -15.71 -25.73
CA MET A 1 -22.00 -15.69 -24.38
C MET A 1 -22.93 -16.44 -23.45
N THR A 2 -22.47 -17.55 -22.89
CA THR A 2 -23.23 -18.29 -21.88
C THR A 2 -23.16 -17.57 -20.54
N GLY A 3 -24.05 -17.90 -19.59
CA GLY A 3 -24.02 -17.30 -18.26
C GLY A 3 -22.72 -17.56 -17.51
N ASP A 4 -22.01 -18.65 -17.83
CA ASP A 4 -20.74 -19.02 -17.20
C ASP A 4 -19.59 -18.13 -17.68
N GLU A 5 -19.50 -17.87 -18.99
CA GLU A 5 -18.49 -16.98 -19.57
C GLU A 5 -18.58 -15.54 -19.03
N LEU A 6 -19.81 -15.06 -18.76
CA LEU A 6 -20.02 -13.73 -18.16
C LEU A 6 -19.47 -13.68 -16.74
N PHE A 7 -19.75 -14.70 -15.93
CA PHE A 7 -19.27 -14.74 -14.55
C PHE A 7 -17.75 -14.90 -14.46
N GLU A 8 -17.15 -15.74 -15.29
CA GLU A 8 -15.69 -15.88 -15.33
C GLU A 8 -15.02 -14.56 -15.68
N ARG A 9 -15.60 -13.82 -16.63
CA ARG A 9 -15.13 -12.48 -16.99
C ARG A 9 -15.27 -11.49 -15.83
N ASP A 10 -16.41 -11.48 -15.15
CA ASP A 10 -16.64 -10.59 -14.00
C ASP A 10 -15.71 -10.94 -12.83
N LEU A 11 -15.47 -12.23 -12.59
CA LEU A 11 -14.55 -12.71 -11.56
C LEU A 11 -13.12 -12.27 -11.88
N CYS A 12 -12.66 -12.45 -13.12
CA CYS A 12 -11.35 -12.01 -13.57
C CYS A 12 -11.20 -10.49 -13.39
N HIS A 13 -12.18 -9.71 -13.87
CA HIS A 13 -12.16 -8.26 -13.72
C HIS A 13 -12.12 -7.82 -12.24
N TRP A 14 -12.87 -8.50 -11.37
CA TRP A 14 -12.85 -8.25 -9.93
C TRP A 14 -11.49 -8.52 -9.30
N VAL A 15 -10.84 -9.65 -9.64
CA VAL A 15 -9.49 -9.97 -9.17
C VAL A 15 -8.49 -8.90 -9.61
N HIS A 16 -8.47 -8.55 -10.90
CA HIS A 16 -7.59 -7.49 -11.43
C HIS A 16 -7.80 -6.15 -10.72
N ARG A 17 -9.06 -5.76 -10.52
CA ARG A 17 -9.40 -4.54 -9.80
C ARG A 17 -8.88 -4.55 -8.36
N PHE A 18 -9.03 -5.67 -7.64
CA PHE A 18 -8.51 -5.79 -6.28
C PHE A 18 -6.99 -5.60 -6.22
N TYR A 19 -6.23 -6.24 -7.11
CA TYR A 19 -4.77 -6.10 -7.14
C TYR A 19 -4.33 -4.67 -7.48
N ALA A 20 -5.01 -4.01 -8.43
CA ALA A 20 -4.77 -2.59 -8.73
C ALA A 20 -5.04 -1.68 -7.52
N GLN A 21 -6.14 -1.93 -6.78
CA GLN A 21 -6.46 -1.18 -5.56
C GLN A 21 -5.44 -1.42 -4.44
N ARG A 22 -5.00 -2.66 -4.28
CA ARG A 22 -3.97 -3.02 -3.29
C ARG A 22 -2.65 -2.31 -3.59
N GLU A 23 -2.27 -2.19 -4.86
CA GLU A 23 -1.09 -1.42 -5.25
C GLU A 23 -1.21 0.05 -4.84
N LEU A 24 -2.37 0.68 -5.12
CA LEU A 24 -2.63 2.06 -4.69
C LEU A 24 -2.55 2.23 -3.17
N LEU A 25 -3.05 1.26 -2.39
CA LEU A 25 -2.96 1.25 -0.94
C LEU A 25 -1.50 1.13 -0.45
N VAL A 26 -0.73 0.23 -1.06
CA VAL A 26 0.70 0.05 -0.75
C VAL A 26 1.49 1.32 -1.10
N ALA A 27 1.20 1.94 -2.25
CA ALA A 27 1.81 3.19 -2.68
C ALA A 27 1.43 4.37 -1.77
N ALA A 28 0.17 4.46 -1.33
CA ALA A 28 -0.26 5.48 -0.37
C ALA A 28 0.43 5.29 0.99
N ARG A 29 0.58 4.04 1.44
CA ARG A 29 1.28 3.72 2.69
C ARG A 29 2.76 4.06 2.61
N SER A 30 3.42 3.75 1.49
CA SER A 30 4.82 4.10 1.28
C SER A 30 5.02 5.61 1.22
N ARG A 31 4.16 6.36 0.52
CA ARG A 31 4.18 7.83 0.52
C ARG A 31 4.01 8.41 1.93
N SER A 32 3.05 7.93 2.71
CA SER A 32 2.85 8.40 4.09
C SER A 32 4.00 8.05 5.04
N ALA A 33 4.73 6.96 4.75
CA ALA A 33 5.93 6.58 5.51
C ALA A 33 7.11 7.46 5.11
N VAL A 34 7.25 7.76 3.82
CA VAL A 34 8.26 8.67 3.26
C VAL A 34 8.04 10.10 3.76
N GLU A 35 6.81 10.63 3.75
CA GLU A 35 6.49 11.95 4.32
C GLU A 35 6.84 12.03 5.81
N ARG A 36 6.56 10.99 6.60
CA ARG A 36 6.96 10.95 8.01
C ARG A 36 8.47 10.93 8.21
N ILE A 37 9.22 10.31 7.29
CA ILE A 37 10.68 10.37 7.29
C ILE A 37 11.15 11.78 6.94
N PHE A 38 10.60 12.40 5.89
CA PHE A 38 10.93 13.77 5.50
C PHE A 38 10.58 14.81 6.57
N ASP A 39 9.45 14.67 7.28
CA ASP A 39 9.09 15.55 8.40
C ASP A 39 10.08 15.43 9.56
N ARG A 40 10.59 14.21 9.79
CA ARG A 40 11.61 13.95 10.80
C ARG A 40 12.96 14.53 10.37
N GLU A 41 13.35 14.37 9.11
CA GLU A 41 14.53 15.00 8.53
C GLU A 41 14.43 16.53 8.58
N ARG A 42 13.28 17.10 8.26
CA ARG A 42 13.04 18.55 8.31
C ARG A 42 13.16 19.09 9.74
N ARG A 43 12.69 18.36 10.75
CA ARG A 43 12.95 18.70 12.16
C ARG A 43 14.44 18.65 12.50
N VAL A 44 15.17 17.63 12.06
CA VAL A 44 16.61 17.50 12.29
C VAL A 44 17.37 18.65 11.61
N LEU A 45 17.05 18.98 10.36
CA LEU A 45 17.60 20.12 9.64
C LEU A 45 17.27 21.46 10.32
N THR A 46 16.04 21.63 10.81
CA THR A 46 15.64 22.83 11.56
C THR A 46 16.43 22.94 12.87
N TRP A 47 16.65 21.82 13.55
CA TRP A 47 17.42 21.77 14.80
C TRP A 47 18.91 22.02 14.56
N LEU A 48 19.49 21.43 13.51
CA LEU A 48 20.86 21.70 13.05
C LEU A 48 21.04 23.17 12.64
N ALA A 49 20.08 23.75 11.92
CA ALA A 49 20.10 25.16 11.54
C ALA A 49 19.98 26.08 12.76
N ALA A 50 19.13 25.75 13.74
CA ALA A 50 19.05 26.46 15.00
C ALA A 50 20.37 26.36 15.79
N GLN A 51 21.00 25.19 15.81
CA GLN A 51 22.30 25.00 16.45
C GLN A 51 23.41 25.76 15.74
N LEU A 52 23.38 25.84 14.41
CA LEU A 52 24.29 26.67 13.61
C LEU A 52 24.10 28.15 13.96
N MET A 53 22.86 28.64 14.03
CA MET A 53 22.55 30.01 14.46
C MET A 53 23.08 30.29 15.87
N VAL A 54 22.92 29.36 16.82
CA VAL A 54 23.44 29.49 18.19
C VAL A 54 24.97 29.49 18.21
N THR A 55 25.62 28.64 17.43
CA THR A 55 27.10 28.64 17.31
C THR A 55 27.62 29.91 16.63
N ILE A 56 26.88 30.48 15.67
CA ILE A 56 27.17 31.80 15.09
C ILE A 56 26.93 32.94 16.09
N ALA A 57 25.94 32.83 16.98
CA ALA A 57 25.76 33.80 18.06
C ALA A 57 26.87 33.72 19.12
N LEU A 58 27.45 32.53 19.34
CA LEU A 58 28.53 32.27 20.30
C LEU A 58 29.95 32.45 19.71
N LEU A 59 30.06 32.73 18.42
CA LEU A 59 31.30 33.02 17.68
C LEU A 59 32.21 34.08 18.33
N PRO A 60 31.70 35.14 19.00
CA PRO A 60 32.54 36.09 19.72
C PRO A 60 33.38 35.45 20.84
N TRP A 61 32.96 34.29 21.37
CA TRP A 61 33.66 33.57 22.44
C TRP A 61 34.54 32.40 21.95
N TRP A 62 34.27 31.80 20.78
CA TRP A 62 34.93 30.55 20.34
C TRP A 62 35.75 30.65 19.04
N GLY A 63 35.66 31.75 18.29
CA GLY A 63 36.46 31.98 17.08
C GLY A 63 36.16 31.04 15.89
N ALA A 64 37.00 31.09 14.85
CA ALA A 64 36.78 30.46 13.55
C ALA A 64 36.67 28.91 13.58
N TRP A 65 37.18 28.27 14.62
CA TRP A 65 37.14 26.81 14.78
C TRP A 65 35.73 26.25 14.99
N GLY A 66 34.85 27.00 15.65
CA GLY A 66 33.45 26.60 15.84
C GLY A 66 32.65 26.58 14.53
N VAL A 67 32.93 27.52 13.63
CA VAL A 67 32.30 27.61 12.30
C VAL A 67 32.73 26.44 11.42
N LEU A 68 34.02 26.10 11.43
CA LEU A 68 34.56 25.01 10.61
C LEU A 68 34.00 23.64 11.05
N ALA A 69 33.91 23.40 12.36
CA ALA A 69 33.30 22.18 12.90
C ALA A 69 31.81 22.08 12.56
N GLY A 70 31.07 23.19 12.65
CA GLY A 70 29.66 23.25 12.25
C GLY A 70 29.45 22.94 10.76
N LEU A 71 30.32 23.45 9.89
CA LEU A 71 30.27 23.22 8.45
C LEU A 71 30.54 21.75 8.09
N ILE A 72 31.51 21.11 8.75
CA ILE A 72 31.84 19.69 8.55
C ILE A 72 30.66 18.81 8.97
N VAL A 73 30.05 19.09 10.12
CA VAL A 73 28.86 18.35 10.61
C VAL A 73 27.68 18.52 9.66
N LEU A 74 27.44 19.73 9.16
CA LEU A 74 26.36 20.00 8.21
C LEU A 74 26.57 19.26 6.89
N TYR A 75 27.80 19.25 6.38
CA TYR A 75 28.16 18.61 5.12
C TYR A 75 28.08 17.08 5.18
N LEU A 76 28.58 16.46 6.27
CA LEU A 76 28.41 15.03 6.48
C LEU A 76 26.94 14.64 6.68
N GLY A 77 26.17 15.47 7.40
CA GLY A 77 24.75 15.25 7.62
C GLY A 77 23.93 15.24 6.33
N THR A 78 24.19 16.17 5.41
CA THR A 78 23.48 16.23 4.13
C THR A 78 23.86 15.11 3.18
N MET A 79 25.14 14.72 3.12
CA MET A 79 25.61 13.58 2.34
C MET A 79 25.01 12.25 2.82
N LEU A 80 24.97 12.02 4.14
CA LEU A 80 24.34 10.80 4.69
C LEU A 80 22.84 10.77 4.41
N SER A 81 22.14 11.91 4.55
CA SER A 81 20.70 12.01 4.29
C SER A 81 20.40 11.68 2.82
N GLY A 82 21.11 12.32 1.87
CA GLY A 82 20.89 12.10 0.45
C GLY A 82 21.16 10.67 -0.01
N ALA A 83 22.21 10.02 0.53
CA ALA A 83 22.50 8.62 0.24
C ALA A 83 21.41 7.67 0.77
N TRP A 84 20.84 7.99 1.94
CA TRP A 84 19.77 7.18 2.55
C TRP A 84 18.45 7.34 1.77
N THR A 85 18.10 8.54 1.32
CA THR A 85 16.92 8.80 0.48
C THR A 85 17.01 8.05 -0.86
N LEU A 86 18.16 8.12 -1.55
CA LEU A 86 18.39 7.40 -2.82
C LEU A 86 18.37 5.86 -2.67
N ALA A 87 18.93 5.34 -1.58
CA ALA A 87 18.93 3.91 -1.30
C ALA A 87 17.52 3.38 -0.95
N ASN A 88 16.68 4.21 -0.33
CA ASN A 88 15.34 3.80 0.07
C ASN A 88 14.32 3.96 -1.07
N GLU A 89 14.42 5.02 -1.90
CA GLU A 89 13.62 5.16 -3.12
C GLU A 89 13.85 4.02 -4.11
N SER A 90 15.11 3.62 -4.33
CA SER A 90 15.46 2.52 -5.23
C SER A 90 14.94 1.16 -4.75
N ARG A 91 14.78 0.96 -3.43
CA ARG A 91 14.17 -0.25 -2.87
C ARG A 91 12.65 -0.29 -2.99
N VAL A 92 11.99 0.87 -2.92
CA VAL A 92 10.52 0.99 -3.00
C VAL A 92 10.04 0.93 -4.46
N THR A 93 10.74 1.58 -5.38
CA THR A 93 10.41 1.56 -6.83
C THR A 93 10.66 0.19 -7.46
N ARG A 94 11.67 -0.56 -7.01
CA ARG A 94 11.98 -1.90 -7.56
C ARG A 94 11.03 -3.01 -7.10
N LYS A 95 10.19 -2.76 -6.09
CA LYS A 95 9.23 -3.75 -5.54
C LYS A 95 7.81 -3.63 -6.13
N THR A 96 7.55 -2.62 -6.96
CA THR A 96 6.18 -2.25 -7.35
C THR A 96 6.19 -1.85 -8.83
N SER A 97 6.42 -2.80 -9.74
CA SER A 97 6.22 -2.54 -11.16
C SER A 97 4.81 -2.99 -11.52
N ALA A 98 4.06 -2.17 -12.26
CA ALA A 98 2.71 -2.53 -12.72
C ALA A 98 2.68 -3.90 -13.44
N ALA A 99 3.75 -4.25 -14.15
CA ALA A 99 3.92 -5.56 -14.80
C ALA A 99 3.97 -6.74 -13.81
N THR A 100 4.47 -6.52 -12.59
CA THR A 100 4.42 -7.55 -11.52
C THR A 100 3.02 -7.73 -10.94
N VAL A 101 2.23 -6.65 -10.84
CA VAL A 101 0.88 -6.67 -10.27
C VAL A 101 -0.11 -7.33 -11.22
N GLU A 102 -0.04 -7.01 -12.51
CA GLU A 102 -0.88 -7.65 -13.54
C GLU A 102 -0.59 -9.16 -13.63
N ALA A 103 0.69 -9.55 -13.60
CA ALA A 103 1.08 -10.96 -13.60
C ALA A 103 0.68 -11.70 -12.30
N GLU A 104 0.57 -11.01 -11.17
CA GLU A 104 0.03 -11.58 -9.92
C GLU A 104 -1.49 -11.76 -10.00
N ALA A 105 -2.21 -10.77 -10.54
CA ALA A 105 -3.65 -10.85 -10.77
C ALA A 105 -4.02 -11.98 -11.72
N GLU A 106 -3.30 -12.12 -12.84
CA GLU A 106 -3.49 -13.21 -13.80
C GLU A 106 -3.25 -14.59 -13.16
N ARG A 107 -2.17 -14.73 -12.37
CA ARG A 107 -1.89 -15.98 -11.65
C ARG A 107 -2.99 -16.32 -10.65
N ALA A 108 -3.50 -15.32 -9.92
CA ALA A 108 -4.58 -15.51 -8.97
C ALA A 108 -5.90 -15.88 -9.68
N ALA A 109 -6.23 -15.23 -10.79
CA ALA A 109 -7.43 -15.55 -11.59
C ALA A 109 -7.34 -16.96 -12.19
N ALA A 110 -6.19 -17.33 -12.77
CA ALA A 110 -5.96 -18.66 -13.34
C ALA A 110 -5.94 -19.78 -12.29
N ALA A 111 -5.57 -19.47 -11.04
CA ALA A 111 -5.59 -20.41 -9.92
C ALA A 111 -6.99 -20.59 -9.30
N CYS A 112 -8.04 -19.99 -9.87
CA CYS A 112 -9.40 -20.18 -9.39
C CYS A 112 -9.79 -21.67 -9.49
N PRO A 113 -10.21 -22.30 -8.39
CA PRO A 113 -10.71 -23.68 -8.42
C PRO A 113 -12.04 -23.75 -9.19
N PRO A 114 -12.42 -24.94 -9.70
CA PRO A 114 -13.75 -25.13 -10.28
C PRO A 114 -14.84 -24.84 -9.24
N LEU A 115 -15.86 -24.09 -9.65
CA LEU A 115 -16.91 -23.58 -8.77
C LEU A 115 -18.22 -24.33 -8.99
N ASP A 116 -18.81 -24.81 -7.91
CA ASP A 116 -20.19 -25.29 -7.92
C ASP A 116 -21.18 -24.10 -7.83
N ALA A 117 -22.47 -24.38 -8.00
CA ALA A 117 -23.50 -23.35 -8.00
C ALA A 117 -23.55 -22.58 -6.66
N ASP A 118 -23.30 -23.26 -5.52
CA ASP A 118 -23.29 -22.61 -4.20
C ASP A 118 -22.06 -21.71 -4.02
N ALA A 119 -20.85 -22.20 -4.32
CA ALA A 119 -19.63 -21.40 -4.24
C ALA A 119 -19.72 -20.17 -5.16
N ARG A 120 -20.28 -20.34 -6.36
CA ARG A 120 -20.52 -19.24 -7.29
C ARG A 120 -21.48 -18.20 -6.72
N ALA A 121 -22.61 -18.62 -6.16
CA ALA A 121 -23.57 -17.69 -5.55
C ALA A 121 -22.95 -16.91 -4.39
N ARG A 122 -22.14 -17.56 -3.55
CA ARG A 122 -21.41 -16.90 -2.46
C ARG A 122 -20.34 -15.94 -2.97
N LEU A 123 -19.59 -16.30 -4.01
CA LEU A 123 -18.63 -15.39 -4.64
C LEU A 123 -19.30 -14.16 -5.24
N ILE A 124 -20.43 -14.31 -5.92
CA ILE A 124 -21.20 -13.17 -6.44
C ILE A 124 -21.62 -12.24 -5.30
N ARG A 125 -22.11 -12.80 -4.18
CA ARG A 125 -22.46 -12.01 -3.00
C ARG A 125 -21.24 -11.27 -2.44
N LEU A 126 -20.10 -11.95 -2.36
CA LEU A 126 -18.85 -11.38 -1.89
C LEU A 126 -18.38 -10.23 -2.80
N MET A 127 -18.39 -10.43 -4.12
CA MET A 127 -18.09 -9.41 -5.13
C MET A 127 -18.99 -8.18 -4.93
N ASN A 128 -20.31 -8.38 -4.83
CA ASN A 128 -21.27 -7.30 -4.61
C ASN A 128 -20.99 -6.53 -3.31
N LEU A 129 -20.63 -7.23 -2.22
CA LEU A 129 -20.29 -6.58 -0.95
C LEU A 129 -19.01 -5.74 -1.03
N THR A 130 -18.02 -6.16 -1.85
CA THR A 130 -16.80 -5.36 -2.06
C THR A 130 -17.07 -4.07 -2.85
N GLU A 131 -18.15 -4.00 -3.64
CA GLU A 131 -18.51 -2.80 -4.39
C GLU A 131 -19.26 -1.75 -3.56
N LEU A 132 -19.86 -2.17 -2.45
CA LEU A 132 -20.60 -1.27 -1.56
C LEU A 132 -19.66 -0.23 -0.93
N ARG A 133 -20.22 0.96 -0.66
CA ARG A 133 -19.49 1.99 0.05
C ARG A 133 -19.03 1.46 1.42
N PRO A 134 -17.74 1.57 1.78
CA PRO A 134 -17.23 1.02 3.03
C PRO A 134 -17.86 1.77 4.21
N THR A 135 -18.71 1.07 4.94
CA THR A 135 -19.28 1.47 6.22
C THR A 135 -18.88 0.44 7.27
N PRO A 136 -18.87 0.77 8.57
CA PRO A 136 -18.54 -0.22 9.61
C PRO A 136 -19.37 -1.49 9.50
N ARG A 137 -20.67 -1.34 9.26
CA ARG A 137 -21.62 -2.46 9.09
C ARG A 137 -21.37 -3.27 7.82
N SER A 138 -21.06 -2.63 6.69
CA SER A 138 -20.76 -3.37 5.47
C SER A 138 -19.44 -4.13 5.56
N LEU A 139 -18.44 -3.60 6.29
CA LEU A 139 -17.19 -4.29 6.57
C LEU A 139 -17.40 -5.50 7.49
N GLU A 140 -18.25 -5.40 8.50
CA GLU A 140 -18.62 -6.54 9.33
C GLU A 140 -19.31 -7.65 8.51
N LEU A 141 -20.24 -7.29 7.63
CA LEU A 141 -20.88 -8.23 6.71
C LEU A 141 -19.89 -8.85 5.73
N LEU A 142 -18.98 -8.05 5.18
CA LEU A 142 -17.92 -8.53 4.28
C LEU A 142 -17.00 -9.54 4.99
N ARG A 143 -16.63 -9.28 6.25
CA ARG A 143 -15.82 -10.21 7.06
C ARG A 143 -16.56 -11.51 7.36
N ALA A 144 -17.84 -11.43 7.69
CA ALA A 144 -18.67 -12.61 7.95
C ALA A 144 -18.75 -13.49 6.69
N GLU A 145 -19.09 -12.90 5.55
CA GLU A 145 -19.17 -13.61 4.27
C GLU A 145 -17.79 -14.15 3.84
N LEU A 146 -16.70 -13.41 4.02
CA LEU A 146 -15.34 -13.92 3.78
C LEU A 146 -15.03 -15.16 4.60
N ARG A 147 -15.40 -15.17 5.89
CA ARG A 147 -15.20 -16.31 6.78
C ARG A 147 -15.99 -17.52 6.29
N ASP A 148 -17.25 -17.31 5.88
CA ASP A 148 -18.12 -18.35 5.39
C ASP A 148 -17.67 -18.91 4.03
N VAL A 149 -17.10 -18.06 3.17
CA VAL A 149 -16.49 -18.46 1.89
C VAL A 149 -15.20 -19.22 2.11
N LEU A 150 -14.33 -18.78 3.04
CA LEU A 150 -13.08 -19.48 3.38
C LEU A 150 -13.32 -20.83 4.08
N ALA A 151 -14.49 -21.02 4.69
CA ALA A 151 -14.90 -22.31 5.25
C ALA A 151 -15.25 -23.35 4.16
N LEU A 152 -15.49 -22.92 2.91
CA LEU A 152 -15.76 -23.84 1.80
C LEU A 152 -14.48 -24.58 1.38
N PRO A 153 -14.48 -25.92 1.33
CA PRO A 153 -13.28 -26.72 1.03
C PRO A 153 -12.67 -26.42 -0.35
N THR A 154 -13.53 -26.11 -1.33
CA THR A 154 -13.16 -25.79 -2.71
C THR A 154 -12.39 -24.48 -2.80
N LEU A 155 -12.86 -23.46 -2.09
CA LEU A 155 -12.32 -22.10 -2.13
C LEU A 155 -11.18 -21.86 -1.14
N ARG A 156 -11.06 -22.68 -0.10
CA ARG A 156 -10.01 -22.56 0.93
C ARG A 156 -8.58 -22.61 0.38
N ARG A 157 -8.34 -23.11 -0.84
CA ARG A 157 -6.98 -23.13 -1.43
C ARG A 157 -6.66 -21.90 -2.28
N TRP A 158 -7.63 -21.03 -2.50
CA TRP A 158 -7.47 -19.89 -3.38
C TRP A 158 -6.81 -18.73 -2.61
N SER A 159 -5.54 -18.43 -2.93
CA SER A 159 -4.74 -17.43 -2.21
C SER A 159 -5.38 -16.04 -2.20
N PHE A 160 -6.07 -15.69 -3.29
CA PHE A 160 -6.79 -14.43 -3.45
C PHE A 160 -7.74 -14.12 -2.29
N LEU A 161 -8.49 -15.11 -1.80
CA LEU A 161 -9.44 -14.90 -0.70
C LEU A 161 -8.75 -14.58 0.63
N TYR A 162 -7.56 -15.14 0.87
CA TYR A 162 -6.76 -14.80 2.04
C TYR A 162 -6.15 -13.41 1.92
N GLU A 163 -5.68 -13.05 0.73
CA GLU A 163 -5.18 -11.71 0.46
C GLU A 163 -6.28 -10.65 0.64
N LEU A 164 -7.50 -10.96 0.19
CA LEU A 164 -8.68 -10.11 0.42
C LEU A 164 -9.02 -10.00 1.92
N ALA A 165 -9.02 -11.12 2.64
CA ALA A 165 -9.26 -11.12 4.09
C ALA A 165 -8.22 -10.29 4.86
N ASP A 166 -6.94 -10.41 4.51
CA ASP A 166 -5.86 -9.64 5.13
C ASP A 166 -6.07 -8.12 4.95
N VAL A 167 -6.44 -7.69 3.75
CA VAL A 167 -6.70 -6.26 3.51
C VAL A 167 -7.95 -5.79 4.25
N VAL A 168 -9.04 -6.58 4.29
CA VAL A 168 -10.29 -6.24 4.99
C VAL A 168 -10.13 -6.18 6.51
N ASP A 169 -9.29 -7.03 7.08
CA ASP A 169 -9.00 -7.05 8.52
C ASP A 169 -7.96 -5.98 8.92
N SER A 170 -7.17 -5.49 7.96
CA SER A 170 -6.25 -4.38 8.18
C SER A 170 -6.96 -3.02 8.28
N GLN A 171 -6.19 -1.98 8.67
CA GLN A 171 -6.64 -0.57 8.66
C GLN A 171 -7.02 -0.07 7.25
N ASP A 172 -6.66 -0.80 6.19
CA ASP A 172 -6.96 -0.44 4.81
C ASP A 172 -8.34 -0.93 4.33
N GLY A 173 -9.03 -1.78 5.10
CA GLY A 173 -10.37 -2.28 4.74
C GLY A 173 -11.38 -1.15 4.48
N ALA A 174 -11.30 -0.06 5.25
CA ALA A 174 -12.13 1.12 5.04
C ALA A 174 -11.76 1.94 3.78
N ARG A 175 -10.57 1.72 3.22
CA ARG A 175 -10.03 2.44 2.06
C ARG A 175 -10.14 1.66 0.75
N LEU A 176 -10.39 0.35 0.83
CA LEU A 176 -10.55 -0.59 -0.29
C LEU A 176 -11.60 -0.11 -1.31
N GLY A 177 -12.73 0.44 -0.84
CA GLY A 177 -13.77 1.01 -1.70
C GLY A 177 -13.57 2.48 -2.10
N ALA A 178 -12.66 3.19 -1.42
CA ALA A 178 -12.43 4.63 -1.62
C ALA A 178 -11.43 4.91 -2.75
N LEU A 179 -10.44 4.04 -2.92
CA LEU A 179 -9.47 4.11 -4.02
C LEU A 179 -10.01 3.30 -5.19
N ARG A 180 -10.92 3.87 -5.98
CA ARG A 180 -11.26 3.26 -7.27
C ARG A 180 -10.14 3.58 -8.26
N PRO A 181 -9.57 2.59 -8.97
CA PRO A 181 -8.71 2.89 -10.10
C PRO A 181 -9.53 3.75 -11.08
N GLN A 182 -8.98 4.91 -11.47
CA GLN A 182 -9.57 5.67 -12.56
C GLN A 182 -9.56 4.76 -13.80
N PRO A 183 -10.67 4.66 -14.56
CA PRO A 183 -10.62 3.99 -15.85
C PRO A 183 -9.55 4.71 -16.69
N ALA A 184 -8.63 3.94 -17.27
CA ALA A 184 -7.75 4.47 -18.28
C ALA A 184 -8.61 4.81 -19.50
N ASP A 185 -8.77 6.10 -19.78
CA ASP A 185 -9.41 6.61 -21.00
C ASP A 185 -8.61 6.24 -22.26
#